data_AF-A0AAW9BCQ2-F1
#
_entry.id   AF-A0AAW9BCQ2-F1
#
_cell.length_a   1.000
_cell.length_b   1.000
_cell.length_c   1.000
_cell.angle_alpha   90.00
_cell.angle_beta   90.00
_cell.angle_gamma   90.00
#
_symmetry.space_group_name_H-M   'P 1'
#
loop_
_entity.id
_entity.type
_entity.pdbx_description
1 polymer ?
#
loop_
_entity_poly.entity_id
_entity_poly.type
_entity_poly.pdbx_seq_one_letter_code
_entity_poly.pdbx_strand_id
1 'polypeptide(L)' 'MPANLVTPEWGYIGKMPAKGDFVKDGISPEFANRWHDWQQAVIAVSKEQLGDTWNDYFLTAPVWHFALDVSYMDDATYIG' A
#
# COMPACT_ATOMS: atom_id res chain seq x y z
N MET A 1 -15.71 -0.76 29.79
CA MET A 1 -15.74 -1.14 28.37
C MET A 1 -14.39 -0.77 27.80
N PRO A 2 -13.57 -1.70 27.26
CA PRO A 2 -12.41 -1.25 26.50
C PRO A 2 -12.95 -0.41 25.34
N ALA A 3 -12.44 0.81 25.19
CA ALA A 3 -12.70 1.61 23.99
C ALA A 3 -12.33 0.73 22.79
N ASN A 4 -13.19 0.67 21.79
CA ASN A 4 -12.86 -0.03 20.57
C ASN A 4 -11.70 0.75 19.93
N LEU A 5 -10.47 0.31 20.15
CA LEU A 5 -9.24 1.00 19.72
C LEU A 5 -9.05 0.95 18.20
N VAL A 6 -9.90 0.21 17.51
CA VAL A 6 -9.98 0.16 16.06
C VAL A 6 -11.27 0.86 15.64
N THR A 7 -11.15 2.12 15.22
CA THR A 7 -12.19 2.76 14.42
C THR A 7 -12.23 2.07 13.05
N PRO A 8 -13.38 1.52 12.61
CA PRO A 8 -13.49 0.84 11.33
C PRO A 8 -13.58 1.87 10.21
N GLU A 9 -12.46 2.56 9.97
CA GLU A 9 -12.27 3.38 8.78
C GLU A 9 -11.58 2.54 7.71
N TRP A 10 -12.01 2.71 6.47
CA TRP A 10 -11.43 2.02 5.33
C TRP A 10 -11.13 3.04 4.24
N GLY A 11 -10.12 2.71 3.45
CA GLY A 11 -9.71 3.55 2.33
C GLY A 11 -8.92 2.75 1.31
N TYR A 12 -8.50 3.43 0.25
CA TYR A 12 -7.72 2.84 -0.81
C TYR A 12 -6.73 3.84 -1.38
N ILE A 13 -5.63 3.33 -1.94
CA ILE A 13 -4.66 4.09 -2.72
C ILE A 13 -4.02 3.20 -3.79
N GLY A 14 -3.84 3.72 -5.00
CA GLY A 14 -3.12 3.01 -6.06
C GLY A 14 -3.55 3.39 -7.46
N LYS A 15 -3.25 2.50 -8.42
CA LYS A 15 -3.73 2.59 -9.81
C LYS A 15 -4.91 1.67 -10.04
N MET A 16 -5.88 2.14 -10.83
CA MET A 16 -7.02 1.35 -11.30
C MET A 16 -7.08 1.45 -12.82
N PRO A 17 -7.29 0.35 -13.57
CA PRO A 17 -7.35 0.39 -15.04
C PRO A 17 -8.36 1.39 -15.62
N ALA A 18 -9.46 1.64 -14.91
CA ALA A 18 -10.52 2.56 -15.33
C ALA A 18 -10.23 4.05 -15.04
N LYS A 19 -9.06 4.38 -14.45
CA LYS A 19 -8.69 5.74 -14.05
C LYS A 19 -7.31 6.10 -14.62
N GLY A 20 -7.21 7.25 -15.27
CA GLY A 20 -5.94 7.70 -15.86
C GLY A 20 -4.87 8.04 -14.81
N ASP A 21 -5.29 8.56 -13.67
CA ASP A 21 -4.39 8.93 -12.58
C ASP A 21 -4.50 7.98 -11.37
N PHE A 22 -3.58 8.12 -10.41
CA PHE A 22 -3.68 7.47 -9.11
C PHE A 22 -4.95 7.91 -8.40
N VAL A 23 -5.56 6.98 -7.68
CA VAL A 23 -6.72 7.23 -6.83
C VAL A 23 -6.32 7.09 -5.37
N LYS A 24 -6.93 7.90 -4.50
CA LYS A 24 -6.85 7.77 -3.06
C LYS A 24 -8.13 8.28 -2.41
N ASP A 25 -8.63 7.57 -1.41
CA ASP A 25 -9.77 8.00 -0.61
C ASP A 25 -9.76 7.27 0.75
N GLY A 26 -10.31 7.90 1.79
CA GLY A 26 -10.46 7.27 3.11
C GLY A 26 -9.16 6.92 3.85
N ILE A 27 -8.03 7.55 3.51
CA ILE A 27 -6.73 7.34 4.17
C ILE A 27 -6.08 8.69 4.52
N SER A 28 -5.23 8.71 5.55
CA SER A 28 -4.48 9.93 5.92
C SER A 28 -3.49 10.32 4.82
N PRO A 29 -3.25 11.63 4.58
CA PRO A 29 -2.21 12.09 3.67
C PRO A 29 -0.82 11.57 4.03
N GLU A 30 -0.51 11.44 5.31
CA GLU A 30 0.76 10.97 5.85
C GLU A 30 1.01 9.50 5.45
N PHE A 31 0.04 8.62 5.70
CA PHE A 31 0.10 7.23 5.25
C PHE A 31 0.20 7.15 3.73
N ALA A 32 -0.65 7.89 3.01
CA ALA A 32 -0.70 7.89 1.55
C ALA A 32 0.68 8.20 0.93
N ASN A 33 1.38 9.21 1.44
CA ASN A 33 2.69 9.61 0.93
C ASN A 33 3.76 8.56 1.24
N ARG A 34 3.88 8.10 2.50
CA ARG A 34 4.87 7.08 2.87
C ARG A 34 4.67 5.77 2.11
N TRP A 35 3.42 5.33 2.01
CA TRP A 35 3.06 4.12 1.30
C TRP A 35 3.36 4.23 -0.19
N HIS A 36 3.07 5.38 -0.80
CA HIS A 36 3.38 5.63 -2.21
C HIS A 36 4.89 5.62 -2.48
N ASP A 37 5.69 6.30 -1.66
CA ASP A 37 7.14 6.38 -1.81
C ASP A 37 7.78 4.98 -1.69
N TRP A 38 7.34 4.20 -0.69
CA TRP A 38 7.77 2.82 -0.51
C TRP A 38 7.39 1.94 -1.71
N GLN A 39 6.15 2.01 -2.20
CA GLN A 39 5.71 1.24 -3.35
C GLN A 39 6.50 1.55 -4.61
N GLN A 40 6.77 2.83 -4.88
CA GLN A 40 7.58 3.23 -6.04
C GLN A 40 8.99 2.63 -5.98
N ALA A 41 9.63 2.72 -4.80
CA ALA A 41 10.97 2.15 -4.60
C ALA A 41 11.00 0.63 -4.77
N VAL A 42 10.07 -0.10 -4.16
CA VAL A 42 10.04 -1.57 -4.24
C VAL A 42 9.72 -2.06 -5.65
N ILE A 43 8.81 -1.39 -6.37
CA ILE A 43 8.53 -1.71 -7.78
C ILE A 43 9.76 -1.48 -8.65
N ALA A 44 10.46 -0.35 -8.48
CA ALA A 44 11.66 -0.03 -9.25
C ALA A 44 12.79 -1.05 -8.99
N VAL A 45 13.09 -1.32 -7.71
CA VAL A 45 14.15 -2.26 -7.32
C VAL A 45 13.82 -3.69 -7.73
N SER A 46 12.57 -4.14 -7.56
CA SER A 46 12.18 -5.49 -8.00
C SER A 46 12.35 -5.67 -9.50
N LYS A 47 12.05 -4.62 -10.29
CA LYS A 47 12.25 -4.64 -11.75
C LYS A 47 13.71 -4.72 -12.14
N GLU A 48 14.56 -3.97 -11.44
CA GLU A 48 16.01 -4.05 -11.64
C GLU A 48 16.57 -5.44 -11.31
N GLN A 49 16.16 -6.02 -10.19
CA GLN A 49 16.69 -7.31 -9.70
C GLN A 49 16.18 -8.52 -10.50
N LEU A 50 14.92 -8.51 -10.92
CA LEU A 50 14.29 -9.65 -11.62
C LEU A 50 14.45 -9.58 -13.14
N GLY A 51 14.83 -8.42 -13.68
CA GLY A 51 15.10 -8.22 -15.11
C GLY A 51 13.94 -8.70 -15.99
N ASP A 52 14.25 -9.50 -17.00
CA ASP A 52 13.28 -9.97 -17.99
C ASP A 52 12.14 -10.81 -17.39
N THR A 53 12.36 -11.46 -16.24
CA THR A 53 11.33 -12.27 -15.57
C THR A 53 10.38 -11.44 -14.71
N TRP A 54 10.66 -10.15 -14.51
CA TRP A 54 9.89 -9.29 -13.61
C TRP A 54 8.41 -9.20 -13.98
N ASN A 55 8.11 -9.10 -15.27
CA ASN A 55 6.73 -8.89 -15.72
C ASN A 55 5.85 -10.11 -15.41
N ASP A 56 6.37 -11.32 -15.60
CA ASP A 56 5.65 -12.55 -15.29
C ASP A 56 5.36 -12.61 -13.79
N TYR A 57 6.37 -12.36 -12.94
CA TYR A 57 6.19 -12.34 -11.49
C TYR A 57 5.24 -11.24 -11.01
N PHE A 58 5.32 -10.03 -11.58
CA PHE A 58 4.46 -8.91 -11.21
C PHE A 58 2.99 -9.19 -11.55
N LEU A 59 2.72 -9.74 -12.74
CA LEU A 59 1.36 -10.03 -13.21
C LEU A 59 0.72 -11.23 -12.52
N THR A 60 1.52 -12.16 -11.99
CA THR A 60 1.02 -13.34 -11.26
C THR A 60 1.28 -13.30 -9.76
N ALA A 61 1.69 -12.15 -9.22
CA ALA A 61 1.93 -11.99 -7.79
C ALA A 61 0.62 -12.23 -6.99
N PRO A 62 0.69 -12.90 -5.83
CA PRO A 62 -0.48 -13.05 -4.98
C PRO A 62 -0.90 -11.70 -4.39
N VAL A 63 -2.15 -11.64 -3.92
CA VAL A 63 -2.60 -10.54 -3.05
C VAL A 63 -1.93 -10.71 -1.68
N TRP A 64 -1.21 -9.67 -1.25
CA TRP A 64 -0.53 -9.65 0.03
C TRP A 64 -1.37 -8.90 1.06
N HIS A 65 -1.83 -9.62 2.08
CA HIS A 65 -2.39 -8.99 3.27
C HIS A 65 -1.27 -8.57 4.21
N PHE A 66 -1.42 -7.42 4.87
CA PHE A 66 -0.42 -6.84 5.75
C PHE A 66 -1.03 -6.24 7.02
N ALA A 67 -0.17 -6.10 8.04
CA ALA A 67 -0.45 -5.31 9.23
C ALA A 67 0.79 -4.45 9.54
N LEU A 68 0.61 -3.13 9.59
CA LEU A 68 1.64 -2.15 9.87
C LEU A 68 1.31 -1.49 11.21
N ASP A 69 2.15 -1.74 12.20
CA ASP A 69 2.03 -1.11 13.52
C ASP A 69 2.31 0.40 13.46
N VAL A 70 1.83 1.13 14.46
CA VAL A 70 2.05 2.57 14.61
C VAL A 70 3.54 2.96 14.64
N SER A 71 4.42 2.04 15.04
CA SER A 71 5.88 2.25 14.97
C SER A 71 6.42 2.42 13.54
N TYR A 72 5.67 1.99 12.52
CA TYR A 72 5.99 2.20 11.10
C TYR A 72 5.21 3.37 10.50
N MET A 73 3.98 3.59 10.97
CA MET A 73 3.07 4.62 10.50
C MET A 73 2.62 5.47 11.69
N ASP A 74 3.31 6.59 11.91
CA ASP A 74 3.28 7.40 13.15
C ASP A 74 1.87 7.76 13.69
N ASP A 75 0.82 7.65 12.89
CA ASP A 75 -0.55 8.06 13.19
C ASP A 75 -1.49 6.92 13.62
N ALA A 76 -1.37 5.71 13.05
CA ALA A 76 -2.27 4.59 13.34
C ALA A 76 -1.68 3.22 12.96
N THR A 77 -2.30 2.15 13.46
CA THR A 77 -2.10 0.80 12.91
C THR A 77 -2.93 0.61 11.66
N TYR A 78 -2.32 0.15 10.58
CA TYR A 78 -2.98 -0.12 9.30
C TYR A 78 -3.02 -1.61 9.00
N ILE A 79 -4.17 -2.10 8.54
CA ILE A 79 -4.36 -3.48 8.09
C ILE A 79 -4.95 -3.43 6.68
N GLY A 80 -4.43 -4.25 5.77
CA GLY A 80 -4.83 -4.28 4.36
C GLY A 80 -4.52 -5.59 3.67
#